data_AF-A0A397Q2F0-F1
#
_entry.id   AF-A0A397Q2F0-F1
#
_cell.length_a   1.000
_cell.length_b   1.000
_cell.length_c   1.000
_cell.angle_alpha   90.00
_cell.angle_beta   90.00
_cell.angle_gamma   90.00
#
_symmetry.space_group_name_H-M   'P 1'
#
loop_
_entity.id
_entity.type
_entity.pdbx_description
1 polymer ?
#
loop_
_entity_poly.entity_id
_entity_poly.type
_entity_poly.pdbx_seq_one_letter_code
_entity_poly.pdbx_strand_id
1 'polypeptide(L)' 'MNADEFEAEISYLLNQMEHQPEDRYELYLQLQERIHEMQAYGMPIPEDLQRFVRDLEREFTQGAELGEEGEGDGGGDGGG' A
#
# COMPACT_ATOMS: atom_id res chain seq x y z
N MET A 1 -1.74 -6.76 22.69
CA MET A 1 -1.09 -6.48 21.41
C MET A 1 -0.04 -5.43 21.63
N ASN A 2 1.21 -5.82 21.50
CA ASN A 2 2.39 -4.96 21.60
C ASN A 2 2.91 -4.63 20.19
N ALA A 3 3.78 -3.63 20.06
CA ALA A 3 4.39 -3.26 18.78
C ALA A 3 5.07 -4.46 18.08
N ASP A 4 5.73 -5.31 18.86
CA ASP A 4 6.41 -6.53 18.39
C ASP A 4 5.42 -7.55 17.79
N GLU A 5 4.24 -7.71 18.40
CA GLU A 5 3.20 -8.60 17.88
C GLU A 5 2.61 -8.09 16.56
N PHE A 6 2.43 -6.77 16.43
CA PHE A 6 1.97 -6.15 15.19
C PHE A 6 3.01 -6.29 14.07
N GLU A 7 4.29 -6.03 14.35
CA GLU A 7 5.36 -6.15 13.37
C GLU A 7 5.51 -7.60 12.87
N ALA A 8 5.35 -8.57 13.76
CA ALA A 8 5.35 -9.99 13.41
C ALA A 8 4.16 -10.37 12.52
N GLU A 9 2.95 -9.92 12.86
CA GLU A 9 1.73 -10.21 12.08
C GLU A 9 1.79 -9.56 10.70
N ILE A 10 2.30 -8.33 10.63
CA ILE A 10 2.54 -7.62 9.38
C ILE A 10 3.59 -8.35 8.54
N SER A 11 4.75 -8.69 9.11
CA SER A 11 5.80 -9.42 8.40
C SER A 11 5.30 -10.77 7.85
N TYR A 12 4.41 -11.43 8.58
CA TYR A 12 3.73 -12.63 8.11
C TYR A 12 2.84 -12.35 6.89
N LEU A 13 2.02 -11.29 6.92
CA LEU A 13 1.19 -10.87 5.78
C LEU A 13 2.04 -10.52 4.54
N LEU A 14 3.16 -9.82 4.73
CA LEU A 14 4.13 -9.51 3.67
C LEU A 14 4.66 -10.80 3.02
N ASN A 15 5.09 -11.75 3.85
CA ASN A 15 5.61 -13.02 3.35
C ASN A 15 4.54 -13.83 2.61
N GLN A 16 3.29 -13.79 3.08
CA GLN A 16 2.19 -14.43 2.36
C GLN A 16 1.94 -13.79 0.99
N MET A 17 2.07 -12.46 0.85
CA MET A 17 1.92 -11.78 -0.45
C MET A 17 3.01 -12.12 -1.46
N GLU A 18 4.21 -12.44 -0.99
CA GLU A 18 5.29 -12.95 -1.85
C GLU A 18 4.99 -14.36 -2.37
N HIS A 19 4.40 -15.22 -1.54
CA HIS A 19 4.10 -16.61 -1.90
C HIS A 19 2.77 -16.78 -2.63
N GLN A 20 1.79 -15.92 -2.37
CA GLN A 20 0.42 -15.99 -2.88
C GLN A 20 0.07 -14.68 -3.60
N PRO A 21 0.56 -14.50 -4.85
CA PRO A 21 0.28 -13.30 -5.63
C PRO A 21 -1.19 -13.18 -6.06
N GLU A 22 -1.96 -14.27 -6.03
CA GLU A 22 -3.38 -14.29 -6.35
C GLU A 22 -4.22 -13.58 -5.26
N ASP A 23 -3.88 -13.79 -4.00
CA ASP A 23 -4.54 -13.20 -2.82
C ASP A 23 -3.92 -11.86 -2.39
N ARG A 24 -3.02 -11.29 -3.19
CA ARG A 24 -2.32 -10.04 -2.87
C ARG A 24 -3.25 -8.90 -2.48
N TYR A 25 -4.39 -8.77 -3.14
CA TYR A 25 -5.38 -7.75 -2.83
C TYR A 25 -6.04 -7.96 -1.45
N GLU A 26 -6.43 -9.19 -1.12
CA GLU A 26 -7.02 -9.51 0.20
C GLU A 26 -6.00 -9.37 1.32
N LEU A 27 -4.75 -9.78 1.08
CA LEU A 27 -3.65 -9.62 2.04
C LEU A 27 -3.29 -8.14 2.25
N TYR A 28 -3.35 -7.32 1.20
CA TYR A 28 -3.18 -5.87 1.29
C TYR A 28 -4.25 -5.23 2.17
N LEU A 29 -5.52 -5.59 2.01
CA LEU A 29 -6.60 -5.06 2.85
C LEU A 29 -6.38 -5.41 4.33
N GLN A 30 -6.04 -6.67 4.63
CA GLN A 30 -5.71 -7.10 5.99
C GLN A 30 -4.50 -6.34 6.56
N LEU A 31 -3.46 -6.13 5.75
CA LEU A 31 -2.28 -5.36 6.13
C LEU A 31 -2.65 -3.90 6.45
N GLN A 32 -3.45 -3.26 5.60
CA GLN A 32 -3.89 -1.89 5.79
C GLN A 32 -4.75 -1.75 7.06
N GLU A 33 -5.63 -2.72 7.33
CA GLU A 33 -6.42 -2.77 8.58
C GLU A 33 -5.52 -2.85 9.81
N ARG A 34 -4.52 -3.75 9.84
CA ARG A 34 -3.59 -3.82 10.98
C ARG A 34 -2.80 -2.55 11.20
N ILE A 35 -2.37 -1.89 10.12
CA ILE A 35 -1.67 -0.61 10.19
C ILE A 35 -2.61 0.48 10.74
N HIS A 36 -3.85 0.55 10.28
CA HIS A 36 -4.85 1.48 10.82
C HIS A 36 -5.14 1.24 12.30
N GLU A 37 -5.22 -0.01 12.73
CA GLU A 37 -5.35 -0.35 14.15
C GLU A 37 -4.13 0.16 14.94
N MET A 38 -2.91 -0.12 14.46
CA MET A 38 -1.67 0.39 15.07
C MET A 38 -1.69 1.92 15.22
N GLN A 39 -2.12 2.62 14.17
CA GLN A 39 -2.25 4.08 14.16
C GLN A 39 -3.30 4.56 15.16
N ALA A 40 -4.44 3.86 15.25
CA ALA A 40 -5.52 4.16 16.19
C ALA A 40 -5.10 3.95 17.65
N TYR A 41 -4.21 2.98 17.91
CA TYR A 41 -3.56 2.81 19.21
C TYR A 41 -2.51 3.89 19.53
N GLY A 42 -2.21 4.79 18.59
CA GLY A 42 -1.20 5.83 18.75
C GLY A 42 0.24 5.31 18.65
N MET A 43 0.43 4.14 18.04
CA MET A 43 1.77 3.59 17.81
C MET A 43 2.38 4.21 16.55
N PRO A 44 3.68 4.56 16.58
CA PRO A 44 4.39 5.02 15.39
C PRO A 44 4.52 3.86 14.40
N ILE A 45 4.10 4.10 13.15
CA ILE A 45 4.23 3.11 12.09
C ILE A 45 5.62 3.25 11.45
N PRO A 46 6.38 2.15 11.28
CA PRO A 46 7.67 2.20 10.62
C PRO A 46 7.53 2.72 9.18
N GLU A 47 8.49 3.53 8.75
CA GLU A 47 8.49 4.14 7.42
C GLU A 47 8.61 3.07 6.31
N ASP A 48 9.38 2.00 6.55
CA ASP A 48 9.47 0.82 5.69
C ASP A 48 8.10 0.20 5.39
N LEU A 49 7.26 0.12 6.43
CA LEU A 49 5.93 -0.45 6.36
C LEU A 49 4.97 0.44 5.57
N GLN A 50 4.98 1.74 5.88
CA GLN A 50 4.19 2.72 5.18
C GLN A 50 4.60 2.82 3.69
N ARG A 51 5.89 2.63 3.39
CA ARG A 51 6.40 2.58 2.03
C ARG A 51 5.90 1.34 1.29
N PHE A 52 5.92 0.18 1.94
CA PHE A 52 5.46 -1.07 1.34
C PHE A 52 3.97 -1.02 0.92
N VAL A 53 3.08 -0.58 1.80
CA VAL A 53 1.64 -0.44 1.49
C VAL A 53 1.41 0.53 0.35
N ARG A 54 2.14 1.64 0.32
CA ARG A 54 2.03 2.66 -0.74
C ARG A 54 2.56 2.18 -2.09
N ASP A 55 3.51 1.25 -2.08
CA ASP A 55 4.01 0.61 -3.31
C ASP A 55 2.98 -0.38 -3.86
N LEU A 56 2.40 -1.20 -2.97
CA LEU A 56 1.30 -2.09 -3.31
C LEU A 56 0.05 -1.36 -3.80
N GLU A 57 -0.37 -0.31 -3.10
CA GLU A 57 -1.51 0.53 -3.52
C GLU A 57 -1.29 1.07 -4.93
N ARG A 58 -0.07 1.50 -5.25
CA ARG A 58 0.31 1.94 -6.58
C ARG A 58 0.32 0.82 -7.59
N GLU A 59 0.73 -0.40 -7.23
CA GLU A 59 0.70 -1.58 -8.10
C GLU A 59 -0.75 -1.99 -8.42
N PHE A 60 -1.64 -2.00 -7.43
CA PHE A 60 -3.06 -2.32 -7.61
C PHE A 60 -3.85 -1.20 -8.32
N THR A 61 -3.59 0.06 -7.97
CA THR A 61 -4.23 1.22 -8.61
C THR A 61 -3.78 1.38 -10.05
N GLN A 62 -2.46 1.27 -10.32
CA GLN A 62 -1.96 1.32 -11.70
C GLN A 62 -2.46 0.13 -12.54
N GLY A 63 -2.58 -1.06 -11.94
CA GLY A 63 -3.19 -2.21 -12.61
C GLY A 63 -4.65 -1.99 -13.01
N ALA A 64 -5.39 -1.14 -12.28
CA ALA A 64 -6.79 -0.82 -12.56
C ALA A 64 -6.96 0.35 -13.56
N GLU A 65 -6.05 1.33 -13.56
CA GLU A 65 -6.13 2.52 -14.43
C GLU A 65 -5.56 2.29 -15.84
N LEU A 66 -4.71 1.27 -16.05
CA LEU A 66 -4.13 0.95 -17.36
C LEU A 66 -5.13 0.36 -18.38
N GLY A 67 -6.44 0.35 -18.05
CA GLY A 67 -7.53 0.17 -19.01
C GLY A 67 -7.97 1.45 -19.72
N GLU A 68 -7.42 2.62 -19.38
CA GLU A 68 -7.78 3.91 -19.97
C GLU A 68 -6.54 4.58 -20.58
N GLU A 69 -6.23 4.22 -21.83
CA GLU A 69 -5.45 5.09 -22.71
C GLU A 69 -6.21 6.42 -22.89
N GLY A 70 -5.75 7.45 -22.18
CA GLY A 70 -6.41 8.76 -22.10
C GLY A 70 -5.46 9.89 -21.72
N GLU A 71 -4.54 10.17 -22.65
CA GLU A 71 -3.97 11.49 -22.96
C GLU A 71 -4.53 12.70 -22.14
N GLY A 72 -3.72 13.19 -21.21
CA GLY A 72 -3.80 14.55 -20.67
C GLY A 72 -2.78 15.44 -21.37
N ASP A 73 -3.07 15.79 -22.62
CA ASP A 73 -2.35 16.72 -23.48
C ASP A 73 -2.25 18.14 -22.88
N GLY A 74 -1.07 18.74 -23.06
CA GLY A 74 -0.93 20.09 -23.61
C GLY A 74 -1.51 21.29 -22.86
N GLY A 75 -0.62 22.10 -22.28
CA GLY A 75 -0.97 23.46 -21.84
C GLY A 75 0.24 24.32 -21.49
N GLY A 76 1.09 24.62 -22.48
CA GLY A 76 2.03 25.72 -22.37
C GLY A 76 1.30 27.08 -22.42
N ASP A 77 1.68 27.99 -21.53
CA ASP A 77 1.51 29.44 -21.63
C ASP A 77 2.55 30.03 -20.64
N GLY A 78 3.45 30.96 -20.97
CA GLY A 78 3.43 31.92 -22.06
C GLY A 78 3.77 33.30 -21.49
N GLY A 79 5.06 33.63 -21.40
CA GLY A 79 5.53 35.02 -21.46
C GLY A 79 5.54 35.86 -20.18
N GLY A 80 6.57 36.70 -20.10
CA GLY A 80 6.85 37.68 -19.06
C GLY A 80 8.31 38.06 -19.03
#